data_AF-A3FIK5-F1
#
_entry.id   AF-A3FIK5-F1
#
_cell.length_a   1.000
_cell.length_b   1.000
_cell.length_c   1.000
_cell.angle_alpha   90.00
_cell.angle_beta   90.00
_cell.angle_gamma   90.00
#
_symmetry.space_group_name_H-M   'P 1'
#
loop_
_entity.id
_entity.type
_entity.pdbx_description
1 polymer ?
#
loop_
_entity_poly.entity_id
_entity_poly.type
_entity_poly.pdbx_seq_one_letter_code
_entity_poly.pdbx_strand_id
1 'polypeptide(L)'
;MPSPAALSRLLPLVVLAVALTAAATLYMRYDQANYKPLFGAREPVQLDDVVSTLDAQRIPYRIHPDTGQVLVARSDVARARMTLAARGVTAKAAPGLEQIDQDDPLGTSQFVQDVRFRRGLESELAQSIATLEPVERARVHLSIAKSSSFVMMDGDKSAASVVLTLKPGRRLAKEQIAAVINLVAGSVPNLAPAKVSVVDQHGAFLSARVDLDGDLTGTDEIAARFREDVTRNVEDLLAPSLGLGNFRVSVTALVNNDRVEETREQFGEAPKVMNEATRNEQNRDRVALGVPGSLSNRPVDVPASEPQADGGTQRAATTRQFAYDRNITQIKRGRGQLEKLSVAVVLNNAVSPAKGKPWSPEQLRRIDEILRSGLGIDKQRGDQLIVSSLDFAAPAAAEPWWKERDTLEQGGWYLTYALAALFGYLALARPMLRMLQQWVQHRYGAPAAAASASRLPAPEGGHAQAALPAADDARPPLAAMLPLLDDVELPPADSGVEVLIDHLRSLSEKEPERVAEVVKQWIRNDGNASS
;
A
#
# COMPACT_ATOMS: atom_id res chain seq x y z
N MET A 1 31.81 -56.40 25.97
CA MET A 1 31.63 -55.01 26.44
C MET A 1 32.98 -54.48 26.86
N PRO A 2 33.48 -53.37 26.30
CA PRO A 2 34.77 -52.81 26.71
C PRO A 2 34.69 -52.27 28.14
N SER A 3 35.79 -52.37 28.88
CA SER A 3 35.88 -51.93 30.28
C SER A 3 35.61 -50.41 30.42
N PRO A 4 35.05 -49.96 31.55
CA PRO A 4 34.68 -48.54 31.74
C PRO A 4 35.88 -47.57 31.64
N ALA A 5 37.11 -48.07 31.84
CA ALA A 5 38.34 -47.30 31.68
C ALA A 5 38.79 -47.09 30.22
N ALA A 6 38.37 -47.96 29.29
CA ALA A 6 38.62 -47.78 27.86
C ALA A 6 37.63 -46.78 27.24
N LEU A 7 36.39 -46.77 27.73
CA LEU A 7 35.33 -45.86 27.28
C LEU A 7 35.62 -44.39 27.65
N SER A 8 36.18 -44.13 28.83
CA SER A 8 36.59 -42.77 29.24
C SER A 8 37.81 -42.23 28.47
N ARG A 9 38.69 -43.12 27.98
CA ARG A 9 39.85 -42.75 27.14
C ARG A 9 39.49 -42.55 25.67
N LEU A 10 38.43 -43.20 25.17
CA LEU A 10 37.94 -43.06 23.79
C LEU A 10 36.94 -41.92 23.62
N LEU A 11 36.25 -41.52 24.68
CA LEU A 11 35.32 -40.38 24.71
C LEU A 11 35.90 -39.07 24.12
N PRO A 12 37.12 -38.60 24.50
CA PRO A 12 37.69 -37.39 23.90
C PRO A 12 38.00 -37.55 22.40
N LEU A 13 38.35 -38.76 21.95
CA LEU A 13 38.68 -39.03 20.54
C LEU A 13 37.41 -39.07 19.66
N VAL A 14 36.31 -39.62 20.18
CA VAL A 14 35.01 -39.59 19.52
C VAL A 14 34.46 -38.16 19.45
N VAL A 15 34.58 -37.38 20.52
CA VAL A 15 34.17 -35.96 20.54
C VAL A 15 34.98 -35.15 19.53
N LEU A 16 36.30 -35.38 19.44
CA LEU A 16 37.16 -34.72 18.44
C LEU A 16 36.78 -35.10 17.00
N ALA A 17 36.50 -36.38 16.74
CA ALA A 17 36.09 -36.85 15.42
C ALA A 17 34.72 -36.26 15.00
N VAL A 18 33.75 -36.22 15.92
CA VAL A 18 32.44 -35.59 15.68
C VAL A 18 32.60 -34.09 15.46
N ALA A 19 33.43 -33.41 16.24
CA ALA A 19 33.71 -31.97 16.08
C ALA A 19 34.39 -31.67 14.73
N LEU A 20 35.36 -32.47 14.30
CA LEU A 20 36.00 -32.34 12.99
C LEU A 20 35.01 -32.59 11.84
N THR A 21 34.13 -33.59 11.98
CA THR A 21 33.12 -33.90 10.97
C THR A 21 32.06 -32.78 10.89
N ALA A 22 31.64 -32.25 12.04
CA ALA A 22 30.74 -31.10 12.12
C ALA A 22 31.39 -29.84 11.54
N ALA A 23 32.67 -29.60 11.82
CA ALA A 23 33.42 -28.46 11.27
C ALA A 23 33.60 -28.57 9.75
N ALA A 24 33.91 -29.77 9.22
CA ALA A 24 34.05 -30.00 7.79
C ALA A 24 32.71 -29.83 7.05
N THR A 25 31.61 -30.35 7.62
CA THR A 25 30.27 -30.20 7.03
C THR A 25 29.79 -28.75 7.09
N LEU A 26 30.08 -28.03 8.19
CA LEU A 26 29.79 -26.59 8.30
C LEU A 26 30.62 -25.77 7.31
N TYR A 27 31.91 -26.09 7.13
CA TYR A 27 32.79 -25.42 6.18
C TYR A 27 32.33 -25.63 4.74
N MET A 28 31.94 -26.85 4.36
CA MET A 28 31.38 -27.12 3.04
C MET A 28 30.07 -26.38 2.79
N ARG A 29 29.19 -26.25 3.80
CA ARG A 29 27.96 -25.44 3.68
C ARG A 29 28.25 -23.94 3.62
N TYR A 30 29.28 -23.47 4.30
CA TYR A 30 29.72 -22.08 4.25
C TYR A 30 30.28 -21.71 2.86
N ASP A 31 31.05 -22.59 2.23
CA ASP A 31 31.57 -22.36 0.88
C ASP A 31 30.45 -22.30 -0.18
N GLN A 32 29.41 -23.14 -0.06
CA GLN A 32 28.25 -23.11 -0.95
C GLN A 32 27.41 -21.82 -0.81
N ALA A 33 27.30 -21.26 0.39
CA ALA A 33 26.56 -20.02 0.63
C ALA A 33 27.21 -18.76 0.01
N ASN A 34 28.49 -18.86 -0.40
CA ASN A 34 29.25 -17.73 -0.93
C ASN A 34 29.17 -17.58 -2.46
N TYR A 35 28.54 -18.50 -3.19
CA TYR A 35 28.34 -18.38 -4.63
C TYR A 35 26.99 -17.74 -4.95
N LYS A 36 26.97 -16.80 -5.89
CA LYS A 36 25.78 -16.09 -6.33
C LYS A 36 25.59 -16.21 -7.85
N PRO A 37 24.34 -16.23 -8.33
CA PRO A 37 24.07 -16.26 -9.76
C PRO A 37 24.54 -14.96 -10.41
N LEU A 38 25.27 -15.12 -11.52
CA LEU A 38 25.84 -14.01 -12.27
C LEU A 38 24.76 -13.23 -13.02
N PHE A 39 23.80 -13.97 -13.60
CA PHE A 39 22.62 -13.45 -14.30
C PHE A 39 21.34 -14.03 -13.68
N GLY A 40 20.21 -13.38 -13.91
CA GLY A 40 18.91 -13.89 -13.47
C GLY A 40 18.56 -15.21 -14.17
N ALA A 41 17.77 -16.06 -13.50
CA ALA A 41 17.31 -17.36 -14.03
C ALA A 41 16.60 -17.29 -15.39
N ARG A 42 16.18 -16.10 -15.83
CA ARG A 42 15.32 -15.84 -16.98
C ARG A 42 15.94 -14.85 -17.98
N GLU A 43 17.17 -14.42 -17.75
CA GLU A 43 17.91 -13.56 -18.68
C GLU A 43 18.56 -14.43 -19.76
N PRO A 44 18.22 -14.26 -21.05
CA PRO A 44 18.87 -15.00 -22.12
C PRO A 44 20.28 -14.45 -22.34
N VAL A 45 21.29 -15.21 -21.90
CA VAL A 45 22.71 -14.92 -22.13
C VAL A 45 23.33 -16.09 -22.89
N GLN A 46 24.17 -15.79 -23.88
CA GLN A 46 24.92 -16.82 -24.59
C GLN A 46 25.96 -17.43 -23.63
N LEU A 47 25.73 -18.68 -23.22
CA LEU A 47 26.56 -19.34 -22.20
C LEU A 47 28.02 -19.49 -22.66
N ASP A 48 28.24 -19.71 -23.95
CA ASP A 48 29.57 -19.86 -24.56
C ASP A 48 30.41 -18.58 -24.41
N ASP A 49 29.80 -17.41 -24.63
CA ASP A 49 30.45 -16.11 -24.48
C ASP A 49 30.76 -15.80 -23.00
N VAL A 50 29.89 -16.23 -22.09
CA VAL A 50 30.07 -16.06 -20.65
C VAL A 50 31.21 -16.92 -20.14
N VAL A 51 31.20 -18.21 -20.45
CA VAL A 51 32.19 -19.19 -20.01
C VAL A 51 33.57 -18.82 -20.56
N SER A 52 33.68 -18.58 -21.87
CA SER A 52 34.95 -18.18 -22.51
C SER A 52 35.54 -16.90 -21.91
N THR A 53 34.68 -15.95 -21.49
CA THR A 53 35.13 -14.72 -20.86
C THR A 53 35.59 -14.90 -19.41
N LEU A 54 34.88 -15.72 -18.63
CA LEU A 54 35.26 -16.05 -17.26
C LEU A 54 36.55 -16.86 -17.22
N ASP A 55 36.71 -17.82 -18.13
CA ASP A 55 37.95 -18.61 -18.29
C ASP A 55 39.14 -17.72 -18.66
N ALA A 56 38.96 -16.82 -19.64
CA ALA A 56 40.02 -15.90 -20.05
C ALA A 56 40.50 -14.96 -18.93
N GLN A 57 39.61 -14.61 -17.99
CA GLN A 57 39.95 -13.79 -16.82
C GLN A 57 40.29 -14.59 -15.57
N ARG A 58 40.33 -15.92 -15.67
CA ARG A 58 40.59 -16.85 -14.55
C ARG A 58 39.67 -16.57 -13.36
N ILE A 59 38.39 -16.28 -13.62
CA ILE A 59 37.37 -16.11 -12.58
C ILE A 59 36.76 -17.49 -12.31
N PRO A 60 36.84 -18.02 -11.08
CA PRO A 60 36.24 -19.31 -10.78
C PRO A 60 34.72 -19.22 -10.88
N TYR A 61 34.13 -20.12 -11.67
CA TYR A 61 32.69 -20.23 -11.84
C TYR A 61 32.22 -21.67 -11.61
N ARG A 62 30.95 -21.83 -11.29
CA ARG A 62 30.27 -23.11 -11.19
C ARG A 62 28.96 -23.03 -11.95
N ILE A 63 28.54 -24.12 -12.58
CA ILE A 63 27.23 -24.19 -13.22
C ILE A 63 26.30 -24.92 -12.28
N HIS A 64 25.16 -24.30 -11.96
CA HIS A 64 24.17 -24.93 -11.11
C HIS A 64 23.56 -26.13 -11.85
N PRO A 65 23.59 -27.36 -11.29
CA PRO A 65 23.17 -28.57 -12.00
C PRO A 65 21.70 -28.55 -12.42
N ASP A 66 20.81 -27.99 -11.58
CA ASP A 66 19.36 -27.98 -11.87
C ASP A 66 18.90 -26.79 -12.73
N THR A 67 19.58 -25.64 -12.64
CA THR A 67 19.11 -24.38 -13.26
C THR A 67 19.97 -23.92 -14.43
N GLY A 68 21.13 -24.54 -14.66
CA GLY A 68 22.06 -24.15 -15.72
C GLY A 68 22.69 -22.76 -15.52
N GLN A 69 22.47 -22.11 -14.38
CA GLN A 69 22.97 -20.77 -14.11
C GLN A 69 24.46 -20.78 -13.78
N VAL A 70 25.17 -19.78 -14.30
CA VAL A 70 26.58 -19.54 -13.95
C VAL A 70 26.64 -18.82 -12.60
N LEU A 71 27.22 -19.50 -11.63
CA LEU A 71 27.47 -19.03 -10.27
C LEU A 71 28.91 -18.58 -10.13
N VAL A 72 29.12 -17.41 -9.52
CA VAL A 72 30.45 -16.85 -9.24
C VAL A 72 30.54 -16.51 -7.75
N ALA A 73 31.74 -16.55 -7.17
CA ALA A 73 31.96 -16.14 -5.79
C ALA A 73 31.44 -14.71 -5.55
N ARG A 74 30.81 -14.47 -4.39
CA ARG A 74 30.17 -13.18 -4.05
C ARG A 74 31.10 -11.98 -4.23
N SER A 75 32.38 -12.14 -3.95
CA SER A 75 33.43 -11.12 -4.14
C SER A 75 33.67 -10.77 -5.61
N ASP A 76 33.51 -11.72 -6.52
CA ASP A 76 33.86 -11.59 -7.93
C ASP A 76 32.66 -11.31 -8.83
N VAL A 77 31.43 -11.30 -8.32
CA VAL A 77 30.21 -11.02 -9.12
C VAL A 77 30.30 -9.67 -9.84
N ALA A 78 30.69 -8.60 -9.14
CA ALA A 78 30.78 -7.27 -9.73
C ALA A 78 31.88 -7.20 -10.81
N ARG A 79 33.03 -7.82 -10.53
CA ARG A 79 34.16 -7.91 -11.47
C ARG A 79 33.77 -8.70 -12.72
N ALA A 80 33.15 -9.87 -12.54
CA ALA A 80 32.67 -10.73 -13.61
C ALA A 80 31.66 -10.02 -14.52
N ARG A 81 30.67 -9.32 -13.94
CA ARG A 81 29.69 -8.53 -14.71
C ARG A 81 30.36 -7.41 -15.50
N MET A 82 31.30 -6.68 -14.89
CA MET A 82 32.02 -5.60 -15.55
C MET A 82 32.87 -6.12 -16.72
N THR A 83 33.56 -7.25 -16.55
CA THR A 83 34.35 -7.86 -17.64
C THR A 83 33.45 -8.37 -18.77
N LEU A 84 32.34 -9.03 -18.43
CA LEU A 84 31.39 -9.51 -19.43
C LEU A 84 30.79 -8.35 -20.23
N ALA A 85 30.39 -7.27 -19.55
CA ALA A 85 29.93 -6.04 -20.19
C ALA A 85 31.02 -5.41 -21.09
N ALA A 86 32.28 -5.38 -20.64
CA ALA A 86 33.39 -4.85 -21.43
C ALA A 86 33.69 -5.67 -22.71
N ARG A 87 33.28 -6.94 -22.75
CA ARG A 87 33.36 -7.80 -23.94
C ARG A 87 32.05 -7.89 -24.72
N GLY A 88 31.04 -7.08 -24.38
CA GLY A 88 29.74 -7.07 -25.05
C GLY A 88 28.84 -8.27 -24.72
N VAL A 89 29.20 -9.06 -23.70
CA VAL A 89 28.40 -10.20 -23.22
C VAL A 89 27.38 -9.69 -22.21
N THR A 90 26.27 -9.19 -22.71
CA THR A 90 25.13 -8.73 -21.90
C THR A 90 23.90 -9.62 -22.16
N ALA A 91 22.94 -9.60 -21.24
CA ALA A 91 21.64 -10.22 -21.49
C ALA A 91 21.00 -9.51 -22.69
N LYS A 92 20.82 -10.24 -23.80
CA LYS A 92 20.19 -9.68 -24.99
C LYS A 92 18.70 -9.51 -24.70
N ALA A 93 18.20 -8.28 -24.77
CA ALA A 93 16.76 -8.06 -24.84
C ALA A 93 16.21 -8.72 -26.12
N ALA A 94 14.91 -9.06 -26.13
CA ALA A 94 14.28 -9.53 -27.35
C ALA A 94 14.48 -8.48 -28.48
N PRO A 95 14.71 -8.91 -29.73
CA PRO A 95 14.97 -7.96 -30.81
C PRO A 95 13.76 -7.05 -31.05
N GLY A 96 13.97 -5.75 -30.87
CA GLY A 96 13.00 -4.67 -31.11
C GLY A 96 13.06 -4.14 -32.54
N LEU A 97 12.52 -2.93 -32.76
CA LEU A 97 12.56 -2.28 -34.07
C LEU A 97 14.00 -1.98 -34.54
N GLU A 98 14.97 -1.92 -33.63
CA GLU A 98 16.35 -1.54 -33.92
C GLU A 98 17.12 -2.55 -34.79
N GLN A 99 16.65 -3.80 -34.85
CA GLN A 99 17.24 -4.81 -35.73
C GLN A 99 16.73 -4.72 -37.18
N ILE A 100 15.61 -4.01 -37.43
CA ILE A 100 15.09 -3.81 -38.80
C ILE A 100 16.01 -2.89 -39.60
N ASP A 101 16.65 -1.92 -38.95
CA ASP A 101 17.48 -0.89 -39.59
C ASP A 101 18.91 -1.36 -39.95
N GLN A 102 19.38 -2.49 -39.38
CA GLN A 102 20.79 -2.90 -39.51
C GLN A 102 21.10 -3.73 -40.76
N ASP A 103 20.10 -4.40 -41.35
CA ASP A 103 20.28 -5.39 -42.41
C ASP A 103 19.33 -5.16 -43.60
N ASP A 104 19.38 -3.98 -44.23
CA ASP A 104 18.60 -3.69 -45.44
C ASP A 104 19.46 -3.82 -46.72
N PRO A 105 19.65 -5.05 -47.25
CA PRO A 105 20.25 -5.23 -48.56
C PRO A 105 19.32 -4.68 -49.63
N LEU A 106 19.86 -3.92 -50.59
CA LEU A 106 19.11 -3.40 -51.73
C LEU A 106 18.32 -4.54 -52.43
N GLY A 107 16.99 -4.42 -52.50
CA GLY A 107 16.13 -5.35 -53.23
C GLY A 107 15.14 -6.20 -52.41
N THR A 108 14.86 -5.86 -51.14
CA THR A 108 13.82 -6.57 -50.36
C THR A 108 12.42 -6.36 -50.91
N SER A 109 11.57 -7.40 -50.89
CA SER A 109 10.14 -7.30 -51.25
C SER A 109 9.34 -6.53 -50.19
N GLN A 110 8.33 -5.77 -50.62
CA GLN A 110 7.36 -5.08 -49.75
C GLN A 110 6.72 -6.03 -48.71
N PHE A 111 6.43 -7.28 -49.10
CA PHE A 111 5.89 -8.27 -48.17
C PHE A 111 6.84 -8.57 -47.00
N VAL A 112 8.15 -8.64 -47.27
CA VAL A 112 9.16 -8.89 -46.24
C VAL A 112 9.27 -7.69 -45.31
N GLN A 113 9.20 -6.47 -45.86
CA GLN A 113 9.18 -5.23 -45.08
C GLN A 113 7.95 -5.16 -44.17
N ASP A 114 6.75 -5.47 -44.67
CA ASP A 114 5.51 -5.50 -43.88
C ASP A 114 5.58 -6.52 -42.73
N VAL A 115 6.11 -7.72 -43.00
CA VAL A 115 6.26 -8.77 -41.98
C VAL A 115 7.27 -8.35 -40.91
N ARG A 116 8.39 -7.73 -41.31
CA ARG A 116 9.41 -7.20 -40.39
C ARG A 116 8.83 -6.08 -39.53
N PHE A 117 8.18 -5.10 -40.15
CA PHE A 117 7.53 -3.98 -39.46
C PHE A 117 6.50 -4.47 -38.44
N ARG A 118 5.62 -5.40 -38.83
CA ARG A 118 4.64 -6.01 -37.91
C ARG A 118 5.31 -6.71 -36.74
N ARG A 119 6.35 -7.52 -37.00
CA ARG A 119 7.10 -8.22 -35.94
C ARG A 119 7.77 -7.24 -34.98
N GLY A 120 8.34 -6.15 -35.50
CA GLY A 120 8.92 -5.09 -34.69
C GLY A 120 7.89 -4.40 -33.79
N LEU A 121 6.72 -4.05 -34.34
CA LEU A 121 5.60 -3.50 -33.56
C LEU A 121 5.14 -4.46 -32.46
N GLU A 122 5.03 -5.76 -32.75
CA GLU A 122 4.68 -6.78 -31.75
C GLU A 122 5.69 -6.82 -30.59
N SER A 123 7.00 -6.76 -30.91
CA SER A 123 8.08 -6.72 -29.91
C SER A 123 8.04 -5.44 -29.05
N GLU A 124 7.92 -4.26 -29.66
CA GLU A 124 7.88 -2.98 -28.95
C GLU A 124 6.67 -2.85 -28.03
N LEU A 125 5.51 -3.28 -28.50
CA LEU A 125 4.30 -3.33 -27.68
C LEU A 125 4.46 -4.29 -26.52
N ALA A 126 5.04 -5.48 -26.75
CA ALA A 126 5.31 -6.44 -25.69
C ALA A 126 6.27 -5.87 -24.64
N GLN A 127 7.32 -5.15 -25.06
CA GLN A 127 8.28 -4.52 -24.16
C GLN A 127 7.65 -3.37 -23.36
N SER A 128 6.85 -2.53 -24.02
CA SER A 128 6.12 -1.44 -23.37
C SER A 128 5.15 -1.97 -22.31
N ILE A 129 4.38 -3.01 -22.63
CA ILE A 129 3.44 -3.63 -21.67
C ILE A 129 4.20 -4.32 -20.51
N ALA A 130 5.37 -4.88 -20.76
CA ALA A 130 6.21 -5.50 -19.73
C ALA A 130 6.79 -4.51 -18.72
N THR A 131 6.75 -3.19 -18.98
CA THR A 131 7.14 -2.17 -18.00
C THR A 131 6.15 -2.01 -16.84
N LEU A 132 4.91 -2.51 -17.00
CA LEU A 132 3.90 -2.48 -15.94
C LEU A 132 4.33 -3.37 -14.77
N GLU A 133 4.30 -2.84 -13.54
CA GLU A 133 4.76 -3.55 -12.33
C GLU A 133 4.25 -4.99 -12.18
N PRO A 134 2.94 -5.30 -12.37
CA PRO A 134 2.45 -6.67 -12.19
C PRO A 134 2.79 -7.61 -13.35
N VAL A 135 3.23 -7.09 -14.49
CA VAL A 135 3.54 -7.86 -15.70
C VAL A 135 4.99 -8.34 -15.65
N GLU A 136 5.20 -9.64 -15.83
CA GLU A 136 6.53 -10.24 -15.96
C GLU A 136 6.96 -10.30 -17.43
N ARG A 137 6.03 -10.67 -18.32
CA ARG A 137 6.26 -10.79 -19.76
C ARG A 137 4.95 -10.62 -20.50
N ALA A 138 4.98 -9.95 -21.64
CA ALA A 138 3.85 -9.85 -22.55
C ALA A 138 4.20 -10.50 -23.90
N ARG A 139 3.18 -10.99 -24.60
CA ARG A 139 3.24 -11.39 -26.00
C ARG A 139 2.08 -10.75 -26.72
N VAL A 140 2.34 -10.11 -27.86
CA VAL A 140 1.35 -9.43 -28.66
C VAL A 140 1.32 -10.06 -30.04
N HIS A 141 0.12 -10.37 -30.51
CA HIS A 141 -0.13 -10.83 -31.87
C HIS A 141 -1.02 -9.81 -32.57
N LEU A 142 -0.55 -9.29 -33.70
CA LEU A 142 -1.24 -8.28 -34.47
C LEU A 142 -1.76 -8.86 -35.78
N SER A 143 -3.05 -8.63 -36.05
CA SER A 143 -3.67 -8.83 -37.35
C SER A 143 -3.96 -7.48 -37.97
N ILE A 144 -3.00 -6.94 -38.71
CA ILE A 144 -3.11 -5.64 -39.38
C ILE A 144 -3.78 -5.85 -40.74
N ALA A 145 -4.90 -5.17 -40.97
CA ALA A 145 -5.58 -5.18 -42.25
C ALA A 145 -4.81 -4.38 -43.31
N LYS A 146 -4.84 -4.84 -44.56
CA LYS A 146 -4.18 -4.14 -45.67
C LYS A 146 -4.99 -2.90 -46.06
N SER A 147 -4.34 -1.74 -46.13
CA SER A 147 -4.96 -0.53 -46.69
C SER A 147 -5.07 -0.65 -48.21
N SER A 148 -6.29 -0.79 -48.73
CA SER A 148 -6.55 -0.68 -50.16
C SER A 148 -6.91 0.77 -50.51
N SER A 149 -6.38 1.29 -51.62
CA SER A 149 -6.74 2.60 -52.15
C SER A 149 -8.12 2.64 -52.83
N PHE A 150 -8.80 1.50 -52.93
CA PHE A 150 -10.15 1.41 -53.48
C PHE A 150 -11.19 1.69 -52.39
N VAL A 151 -11.59 2.96 -52.33
CA VAL A 151 -12.57 3.56 -51.41
C VAL A 151 -13.99 3.08 -51.76
N MET A 152 -14.45 1.90 -51.32
CA MET A 152 -15.90 1.55 -51.33
C MET A 152 -16.37 0.53 -50.27
N MET A 153 -15.52 0.01 -49.40
CA MET A 153 -15.97 -0.88 -48.31
C MET A 153 -15.43 -0.40 -46.98
N ASP A 154 -16.24 -0.51 -45.92
CA ASP A 154 -15.76 -0.53 -44.54
C ASP A 154 -14.55 -1.47 -44.50
N GLY A 155 -13.34 -0.89 -44.43
CA GLY A 155 -12.12 -1.66 -44.52
C GLY A 155 -12.06 -2.73 -43.42
N ASP A 156 -11.40 -3.85 -43.72
CA ASP A 156 -11.11 -4.85 -42.69
C ASP A 156 -10.48 -4.15 -41.48
N LYS A 157 -11.03 -4.39 -40.29
CA LYS A 157 -10.53 -3.78 -39.06
C LYS A 157 -9.36 -4.59 -38.55
N SER A 158 -8.30 -3.90 -38.13
CA SER A 158 -7.18 -4.55 -37.44
C SER A 158 -7.68 -5.20 -36.14
N ALA A 159 -7.01 -6.26 -35.69
CA ALA A 159 -7.29 -6.92 -34.42
C ALA A 159 -5.98 -7.26 -33.69
N ALA A 160 -6.06 -7.41 -32.36
CA ALA A 160 -4.90 -7.76 -31.55
C ALA A 160 -5.25 -8.79 -30.46
N SER A 161 -4.29 -9.65 -30.15
CA SER A 161 -4.34 -10.54 -28.99
C SER A 161 -3.10 -10.38 -28.14
N VAL A 162 -3.31 -10.07 -26.87
CA VAL A 162 -2.27 -9.84 -25.88
C VAL A 162 -2.35 -10.95 -24.84
N VAL A 163 -1.27 -11.71 -24.72
CA VAL A 163 -1.11 -12.73 -23.69
C VAL A 163 -0.12 -12.22 -22.65
N LEU A 164 -0.58 -12.10 -21.41
CA LEU A 164 0.21 -11.60 -20.29
C LEU A 164 0.68 -12.76 -19.44
N THR A 165 1.90 -12.64 -18.94
CA THR A 165 2.38 -13.44 -17.82
C THR A 165 2.64 -12.49 -16.66
N LEU A 166 1.91 -12.70 -15.57
CA LEU A 166 1.98 -11.90 -14.36
C LEU A 166 2.99 -12.46 -13.37
N LYS A 167 3.52 -11.58 -12.52
CA LYS A 167 4.36 -11.98 -11.39
C LYS A 167 3.54 -12.84 -10.41
N PRO A 168 4.17 -13.80 -9.71
CA PRO A 168 3.47 -14.65 -8.74
C PRO A 168 2.72 -13.84 -7.69
N GLY A 169 1.44 -14.17 -7.48
CA GLY A 169 0.57 -13.50 -6.51
C GLY A 169 0.08 -12.11 -6.89
N ARG A 170 0.45 -11.58 -8.07
CA ARG A 170 -0.04 -10.30 -8.60
C ARG A 170 -1.24 -10.48 -9.51
N ARG A 171 -2.07 -9.44 -9.59
CA ARG A 171 -3.22 -9.32 -10.51
C ARG A 171 -3.19 -7.93 -11.14
N LEU A 172 -3.68 -7.84 -12.37
CA LEU A 172 -3.88 -6.54 -13.02
C LEU A 172 -5.17 -5.88 -12.51
N ALA A 173 -5.08 -4.58 -12.23
CA ALA A 173 -6.24 -3.73 -11.97
C ALA A 173 -6.99 -3.42 -13.28
N LYS A 174 -8.27 -3.03 -13.21
CA LYS A 174 -9.09 -2.73 -14.39
C LYS A 174 -8.50 -1.58 -15.21
N GLU A 175 -7.97 -0.58 -14.53
CA GLU A 175 -7.32 0.59 -15.12
C GLU A 175 -6.07 0.19 -15.90
N GLN A 176 -5.31 -0.78 -15.37
CA GLN A 176 -4.12 -1.31 -16.05
C GLN A 176 -4.52 -2.13 -17.29
N ILE A 177 -5.59 -2.92 -17.23
CA ILE A 177 -6.11 -3.64 -18.39
C ILE A 177 -6.58 -2.65 -19.47
N ALA A 178 -7.32 -1.60 -19.09
CA ALA A 178 -7.76 -0.55 -19.99
C ALA A 178 -6.57 0.20 -20.63
N ALA A 179 -5.53 0.49 -19.85
CA ALA A 179 -4.31 1.10 -20.34
C ALA A 179 -3.60 0.23 -21.39
N VAL A 180 -3.50 -1.09 -21.16
CA VAL A 180 -2.95 -2.04 -22.15
C VAL A 180 -3.78 -2.04 -23.43
N ILE A 181 -5.12 -2.09 -23.33
CA ILE A 181 -6.00 -2.09 -24.48
C ILE A 181 -5.84 -0.80 -25.31
N ASN A 182 -5.87 0.36 -24.66
CA ASN A 182 -5.76 1.66 -25.31
C ASN A 182 -4.36 1.92 -25.88
N LEU A 183 -3.30 1.43 -25.22
CA LEU A 183 -1.95 1.48 -25.75
C LEU A 183 -1.86 0.72 -27.07
N VAL A 184 -2.33 -0.53 -27.10
CA VAL A 184 -2.29 -1.37 -28.32
C VAL A 184 -3.17 -0.78 -29.42
N ALA A 185 -4.39 -0.34 -29.09
CA ALA A 185 -5.30 0.27 -30.04
C ALA A 185 -4.74 1.58 -30.63
N GLY A 186 -4.11 2.42 -29.82
CA GLY A 186 -3.51 3.68 -30.25
C GLY A 186 -2.24 3.50 -31.09
N SER A 187 -1.51 2.40 -30.91
CA SER A 187 -0.27 2.12 -31.64
C SER A 187 -0.47 1.45 -33.00
N VAL A 188 -1.68 1.00 -33.34
CA VAL A 188 -1.96 0.24 -34.57
C VAL A 188 -3.03 0.94 -35.40
N PRO A 189 -2.78 1.20 -36.69
CA PRO A 189 -3.77 1.84 -37.55
C PRO A 189 -5.03 0.98 -37.70
N ASN A 190 -6.19 1.64 -37.70
CA ASN A 190 -7.51 1.03 -37.87
C ASN A 190 -7.83 -0.08 -36.84
N LEU A 191 -7.25 -0.03 -35.63
CA LEU A 191 -7.54 -0.94 -34.54
C LEU A 191 -8.48 -0.29 -33.53
N ALA A 192 -9.71 -0.82 -33.42
CA ALA A 192 -10.64 -0.40 -32.38
C ALA A 192 -10.27 -1.06 -31.03
N PRO A 193 -10.37 -0.35 -29.88
CA PRO A 193 -10.14 -0.92 -28.55
C PRO A 193 -10.93 -2.22 -28.29
N ALA A 194 -12.19 -2.28 -28.76
CA ALA A 194 -13.05 -3.45 -28.65
C ALA A 194 -12.55 -4.70 -29.41
N LYS A 195 -11.57 -4.55 -30.33
CA LYS A 195 -10.93 -5.64 -31.08
C LYS A 195 -9.59 -6.08 -30.47
N VAL A 196 -9.25 -5.59 -29.28
CA VAL A 196 -8.08 -6.02 -28.51
C VAL A 196 -8.52 -7.02 -27.44
N SER A 197 -8.01 -8.24 -27.53
CA SER A 197 -8.24 -9.30 -26.54
C SER A 197 -7.06 -9.39 -25.59
N VAL A 198 -7.30 -9.38 -24.28
CA VAL A 198 -6.24 -9.52 -23.26
C VAL A 198 -6.50 -10.76 -22.42
N VAL A 199 -5.51 -11.66 -22.35
CA VAL A 199 -5.60 -12.96 -21.67
C VAL A 199 -4.41 -13.15 -20.73
N ASP A 200 -4.65 -13.78 -19.58
CA ASP A 200 -3.61 -14.12 -18.59
C ASP A 200 -3.01 -15.53 -18.81
N GLN A 201 -1.87 -15.87 -18.16
CA GLN A 201 -1.23 -17.19 -18.28
C GLN A 201 -2.11 -18.37 -17.85
N HIS A 202 -3.17 -18.11 -17.08
CA HIS A 202 -4.13 -19.11 -16.62
C HIS A 202 -5.38 -19.22 -17.53
N GLY A 203 -5.39 -18.55 -18.70
CA GLY A 203 -6.53 -18.55 -19.62
C GLY A 203 -7.68 -17.63 -19.20
N ALA A 204 -7.46 -16.73 -18.23
CA ALA A 204 -8.48 -15.77 -17.82
C ALA A 204 -8.59 -14.65 -18.87
N PHE A 205 -9.79 -14.44 -19.42
CA PHE A 205 -10.08 -13.35 -20.35
C PHE A 205 -10.26 -12.05 -19.57
N LEU A 206 -9.23 -11.20 -19.56
CA LEU A 206 -9.16 -9.98 -18.75
C LEU A 206 -9.93 -8.82 -19.39
N SER A 207 -9.94 -8.73 -20.72
CA SER A 207 -10.63 -7.66 -21.45
C SER A 207 -12.15 -7.71 -21.33
N ALA A 208 -12.77 -8.85 -21.01
CA ALA A 208 -14.22 -8.91 -20.74
C ALA A 208 -14.64 -8.21 -19.43
N ARG A 209 -13.69 -7.93 -18.53
CA ARG A 209 -13.97 -7.27 -17.25
C ARG A 209 -13.94 -5.75 -17.34
N VAL A 210 -13.62 -5.20 -18.50
CA VAL A 210 -13.46 -3.78 -18.75
C VAL A 210 -14.42 -3.39 -19.86
N ASP A 211 -15.38 -2.52 -19.54
CA ASP A 211 -16.22 -1.91 -20.56
C ASP A 211 -15.52 -0.64 -21.07
N LEU A 212 -15.16 -0.65 -22.35
CA LEU A 212 -14.30 0.36 -22.98
C LEU A 212 -15.07 1.59 -23.44
N ASP A 213 -16.41 1.56 -23.41
CA ASP A 213 -17.28 2.66 -23.86
C ASP A 213 -17.42 3.81 -22.83
N GLY A 214 -16.58 3.80 -21.78
CA GLY A 214 -16.47 4.86 -20.77
C GLY A 214 -16.84 4.42 -19.34
N ASP A 215 -17.11 3.14 -19.11
CA ASP A 215 -17.56 2.61 -17.82
C ASP A 215 -16.42 1.89 -17.07
N LEU A 216 -15.34 2.62 -16.79
CA LEU A 216 -14.21 2.11 -16.01
C LEU A 216 -14.55 1.96 -14.52
N THR A 217 -15.50 2.73 -14.02
CA THR A 217 -16.00 2.64 -12.65
C THR A 217 -17.20 1.72 -12.62
N GLY A 218 -16.99 0.45 -12.27
CA GLY A 218 -18.12 -0.44 -12.01
C GLY A 218 -19.10 0.21 -11.04
N THR A 219 -20.40 0.03 -11.25
CA THR A 219 -21.48 0.49 -10.36
C THR A 219 -21.17 0.29 -8.87
N ASP A 220 -20.54 -0.83 -8.54
CA ASP A 220 -20.11 -1.17 -7.18
C ASP A 220 -19.06 -0.22 -6.62
N GLU A 221 -18.18 0.34 -7.46
CA GLU A 221 -17.17 1.31 -7.06
C GLU A 221 -17.79 2.67 -6.75
N ILE A 222 -18.78 3.12 -7.51
CA ILE A 222 -19.50 4.36 -7.22
C ILE A 222 -20.27 4.21 -5.89
N ALA A 223 -20.98 3.11 -5.71
CA ALA A 223 -21.64 2.81 -4.44
C ALA A 223 -20.65 2.65 -3.28
N ALA A 224 -19.47 2.07 -3.51
CA ALA A 224 -18.42 1.96 -2.52
C ALA A 224 -17.83 3.32 -2.12
N ARG A 225 -17.62 4.22 -3.09
CA ARG A 225 -17.18 5.60 -2.83
C ARG A 225 -18.17 6.34 -1.96
N PHE A 226 -19.47 6.30 -2.29
CA PHE A 226 -20.51 6.89 -1.43
C PHE A 226 -20.51 6.29 -0.02
N ARG A 227 -20.35 4.97 0.12
CA ARG A 227 -20.26 4.32 1.45
C ARG A 227 -19.03 4.79 2.23
N GLU A 228 -17.87 4.87 1.59
CA GLU A 228 -16.62 5.34 2.19
C GLU A 228 -16.72 6.81 2.61
N ASP A 229 -17.19 7.69 1.73
CA ASP A 229 -17.34 9.12 1.98
C ASP A 229 -18.30 9.38 3.14
N VAL A 230 -19.45 8.70 3.18
CA VAL A 230 -20.40 8.80 4.29
C VAL A 230 -19.82 8.25 5.58
N THR A 231 -19.11 7.12 5.53
CA THR A 231 -18.46 6.54 6.72
C THR A 231 -17.43 7.50 7.29
N ARG A 232 -16.57 8.07 6.44
CA ARG A 232 -15.57 9.06 6.83
C ARG A 232 -16.20 10.32 7.42
N ASN A 233 -17.26 10.84 6.80
CA ASN A 233 -17.98 11.99 7.35
C ASN A 233 -18.58 11.70 8.73
N VAL A 234 -19.13 10.50 8.95
CA VAL A 234 -19.61 10.11 10.30
C VAL A 234 -18.44 10.01 11.28
N GLU A 235 -17.32 9.45 10.87
CA GLU A 235 -16.11 9.38 11.69
C GLU A 235 -15.59 10.77 12.07
N ASP A 236 -15.52 11.70 11.12
CA ASP A 236 -15.05 13.07 11.36
C ASP A 236 -15.97 13.85 12.33
N LEU A 237 -17.28 13.60 12.27
CA LEU A 237 -18.25 14.23 13.17
C LEU A 237 -18.25 13.63 14.57
N LEU A 238 -18.08 12.31 14.71
CA LEU A 238 -18.22 11.61 15.99
C LEU A 238 -16.88 11.37 16.71
N ALA A 239 -15.78 11.18 15.98
CA ALA A 239 -14.48 10.84 16.56
C ALA A 239 -13.94 11.88 17.56
N PRO A 240 -14.05 13.21 17.33
CA PRO A 240 -13.54 14.20 18.28
C PRO A 240 -14.23 14.17 19.65
N SER A 241 -15.48 13.71 19.71
CA SER A 241 -16.28 13.68 20.95
C SER A 241 -16.32 12.30 21.60
N LEU A 242 -16.37 11.22 20.80
CA LEU A 242 -16.57 9.86 21.29
C LEU A 242 -15.30 9.00 21.16
N GLY A 243 -14.40 9.30 20.23
CA GLY A 243 -13.26 8.46 19.87
C GLY A 243 -13.62 7.31 18.93
N LEU A 244 -12.69 6.94 18.04
CA LEU A 244 -12.86 5.97 16.94
C LEU A 244 -13.33 4.56 17.38
N GLY A 245 -13.10 4.16 18.63
CA GLY A 245 -13.50 2.85 19.16
C GLY A 245 -14.91 2.78 19.74
N ASN A 246 -15.60 3.92 19.89
CA ASN A 246 -16.84 4.02 20.66
C ASN A 246 -18.10 4.20 19.80
N PHE A 247 -17.98 4.06 18.49
CA PHE A 247 -19.13 4.00 17.59
C PHE A 247 -18.86 3.01 16.45
N ARG A 248 -19.94 2.52 15.84
CA ARG A 248 -19.89 1.69 14.64
C ARG A 248 -20.89 2.23 13.64
N VAL A 249 -20.47 2.29 12.39
CA VAL A 249 -21.28 2.81 11.28
C VAL A 249 -21.45 1.70 10.25
N SER A 250 -22.68 1.53 9.78
CA SER A 250 -22.99 0.72 8.61
C SER A 250 -23.73 1.59 7.61
N VAL A 251 -23.17 1.70 6.41
CA VAL A 251 -23.73 2.49 5.31
C VAL A 251 -24.06 1.57 4.15
N THR A 252 -25.28 1.69 3.65
CA THR A 252 -25.72 1.08 2.39
C THR A 252 -26.18 2.18 1.44
N ALA A 253 -25.58 2.22 0.25
CA ALA A 253 -25.93 3.18 -0.80
C ALA A 253 -26.48 2.41 -2.00
N LEU A 254 -27.73 2.72 -2.38
CA LEU A 254 -28.35 2.26 -3.62
C LEU A 254 -28.12 3.34 -4.68
N VAL A 255 -27.54 2.94 -5.80
CA VAL A 255 -27.16 3.85 -6.89
C VAL A 255 -27.91 3.44 -8.14
N ASN A 256 -28.61 4.39 -8.75
CA ASN A 256 -29.27 4.21 -10.03
C ASN A 256 -28.23 4.36 -11.16
N ASN A 257 -28.18 3.34 -12.02
CA ASN A 257 -27.23 3.25 -13.14
C ASN A 257 -27.89 3.43 -14.51
N ASP A 258 -29.15 3.85 -14.55
CA ASP A 258 -29.87 4.04 -15.79
C ASP A 258 -29.36 5.31 -16.48
N ARG A 259 -28.94 5.16 -17.74
CA ARG A 259 -28.70 6.31 -18.62
C ARG A 259 -30.04 6.72 -19.21
N VAL A 260 -30.59 7.82 -18.71
CA VAL A 260 -31.87 8.34 -19.20
C VAL A 260 -31.61 9.56 -20.09
N GLU A 261 -31.99 9.45 -21.35
CA GLU A 261 -32.02 10.56 -22.30
C GLU A 261 -33.48 10.93 -22.58
N GLU A 262 -33.94 12.04 -22.01
CA GLU A 262 -35.30 12.54 -22.14
C GLU A 262 -35.28 13.80 -22.99
N THR A 263 -36.03 13.82 -24.10
CA THR A 263 -36.26 15.03 -24.88
C THR A 263 -37.68 15.50 -24.65
N ARG A 264 -37.84 16.64 -24.00
CA ARG A 264 -39.14 17.26 -23.74
C ARG A 264 -39.36 18.42 -24.70
N GLU A 265 -40.36 18.31 -25.55
CA GLU A 265 -40.80 19.36 -26.47
C GLU A 265 -42.09 19.98 -25.91
N GLN A 266 -42.04 21.26 -25.56
CA GLN A 266 -43.20 22.03 -25.11
C GLN A 266 -43.51 23.13 -26.12
N PHE A 267 -44.78 23.26 -26.48
CA PHE A 267 -45.30 24.31 -27.35
C PHE A 267 -45.92 25.42 -26.50
N GLY A 268 -45.72 26.69 -26.89
CA GLY A 268 -46.36 27.84 -26.24
C GLY A 268 -47.88 27.85 -26.42
N GLU A 269 -48.59 28.54 -25.52
CA GLU A 269 -50.07 28.53 -25.48
C GLU A 269 -50.73 29.22 -26.69
N ALA A 270 -50.08 30.23 -27.28
CA ALA A 270 -50.66 31.03 -28.36
C ALA A 270 -49.91 30.83 -29.70
N PRO A 271 -50.61 30.47 -30.78
CA PRO A 271 -50.01 30.45 -32.11
C PRO A 271 -49.69 31.86 -32.59
N LYS A 272 -48.51 32.07 -33.16
CA LYS A 272 -48.11 33.31 -33.82
C LYS A 272 -48.29 33.17 -35.33
N VAL A 273 -48.86 34.19 -35.97
CA VAL A 273 -49.00 34.22 -37.43
C VAL A 273 -47.61 34.42 -38.04
N MET A 274 -47.18 33.48 -38.88
CA MET A 274 -45.90 33.54 -39.57
C MET A 274 -46.05 34.15 -40.96
N ASN A 275 -47.09 33.75 -41.69
CA ASN A 275 -47.43 34.29 -43.00
C ASN A 275 -48.95 34.43 -43.13
N GLU A 276 -49.40 35.53 -43.72
CA GLU A 276 -50.81 35.77 -44.04
C GLU A 276 -50.93 36.22 -45.50
N ALA A 277 -51.76 35.53 -46.27
CA ALA A 277 -52.10 35.87 -47.65
C ALA A 277 -53.61 36.12 -47.74
N THR A 278 -53.98 37.36 -48.06
CA THR A 278 -55.37 37.79 -48.24
C THR A 278 -55.64 38.07 -49.72
N ARG A 279 -56.66 37.43 -50.26
CA ARG A 279 -57.18 37.66 -51.62
C ARG A 279 -58.58 38.22 -51.52
N ASN A 280 -58.76 39.48 -51.88
CA ASN A 280 -60.06 40.15 -51.87
C ASN A 280 -60.46 40.45 -53.31
N GLU A 281 -61.47 39.75 -53.83
CA GLU A 281 -62.09 40.01 -55.11
C GLU A 281 -63.39 40.76 -54.88
N GLN A 282 -63.45 42.01 -55.35
CA GLN A 282 -64.69 42.78 -55.42
C GLN A 282 -65.09 42.88 -56.87
N ASN A 283 -66.15 42.17 -57.27
CA ASN A 283 -66.78 42.39 -58.55
C ASN A 283 -67.94 43.37 -58.39
N ARG A 284 -67.81 44.56 -58.99
CA ARG A 284 -68.87 45.60 -59.07
C ARG A 284 -69.48 45.66 -60.47
N ASP A 285 -69.64 44.51 -61.12
CA ASP A 285 -70.41 44.44 -62.35
C ASP A 285 -71.89 44.72 -62.02
N ARG A 286 -72.37 45.90 -62.44
CA ARG A 286 -73.81 46.20 -62.45
C ARG A 286 -74.49 45.20 -63.38
N VAL A 287 -75.26 44.29 -62.81
CA VAL A 287 -76.12 43.40 -63.60
C VAL A 287 -77.15 44.28 -64.32
N ALA A 288 -76.95 44.50 -65.62
CA ALA A 288 -77.93 45.16 -66.45
C ALA A 288 -79.13 44.20 -66.66
N LEU A 289 -80.14 44.29 -65.80
CA LEU A 289 -81.44 43.66 -66.07
C LEU A 289 -82.17 44.47 -67.15
N GLY A 290 -81.86 44.16 -68.41
CA GLY A 290 -82.70 44.51 -69.56
C GLY A 290 -83.46 43.27 -70.03
N VAL A 291 -84.78 43.36 -70.16
CA VAL A 291 -85.62 42.29 -70.72
C VAL A 291 -85.22 42.08 -72.19
N PRO A 292 -84.72 40.90 -72.61
CA PRO A 292 -84.35 40.66 -74.00
C PRO A 292 -85.61 40.68 -74.88
N GLY A 293 -85.68 41.65 -75.80
CA GLY A 293 -86.64 41.61 -76.91
C GLY A 293 -87.76 42.66 -76.94
N SER A 294 -87.70 43.76 -76.19
CA SER A 294 -88.66 44.87 -76.41
C SER A 294 -88.00 46.12 -77.02
N LEU A 295 -88.54 46.55 -78.15
CA LEU A 295 -88.27 47.84 -78.79
C LEU A 295 -88.75 48.98 -77.87
N SER A 296 -87.85 49.69 -77.20
CA SER A 296 -88.21 50.78 -76.28
C SER A 296 -87.71 52.13 -76.79
N ASN A 297 -88.26 52.59 -77.92
CA ASN A 297 -88.27 54.01 -78.32
C ASN A 297 -89.62 54.64 -77.96
N ARG A 298 -89.99 54.60 -76.68
CA ARG A 298 -91.07 55.42 -76.12
C ARG A 298 -90.61 55.97 -74.77
N PRO A 299 -90.73 57.29 -74.53
CA PRO A 299 -90.47 57.84 -73.22
C PRO A 299 -91.59 57.39 -72.28
N VAL A 300 -91.21 56.73 -71.19
CA VAL A 300 -92.11 56.45 -70.07
C VAL A 300 -91.57 57.26 -68.89
N ASP A 301 -92.46 58.06 -68.30
CA ASP A 301 -92.18 58.82 -67.08
C ASP A 301 -92.13 57.84 -65.92
N VAL A 302 -90.97 57.72 -65.26
CA VAL A 302 -90.77 56.83 -64.10
C VAL A 302 -90.64 57.68 -62.84
N PRO A 303 -91.37 57.37 -61.75
CA PRO A 303 -91.21 58.07 -60.49
C PRO A 303 -89.85 57.76 -59.89
N ALA A 304 -89.24 58.76 -59.26
CA ALA A 304 -87.97 58.62 -58.59
C ALA A 304 -88.09 57.77 -57.31
N SER A 305 -87.11 56.89 -57.15
CA SER A 305 -86.63 56.28 -55.89
C SER A 305 -87.21 54.92 -55.50
N GLU A 306 -86.53 53.86 -55.92
CA GLU A 306 -86.18 52.77 -55.02
C GLU A 306 -84.65 52.60 -55.03
N PRO A 307 -84.00 52.41 -53.86
CA PRO A 307 -82.56 52.19 -53.82
C PRO A 307 -82.27 50.84 -54.48
N GLN A 308 -81.77 50.90 -55.71
CA GLN A 308 -81.39 49.74 -56.49
C GLN A 308 -80.30 48.97 -55.73
N ALA A 309 -80.58 47.71 -55.38
CA ALA A 309 -79.67 46.87 -54.64
C ALA A 309 -78.37 46.68 -55.44
N ASP A 310 -77.27 47.20 -54.90
CA ASP A 310 -75.92 47.09 -55.45
C ASP A 310 -75.46 45.62 -55.33
N GLY A 311 -75.77 44.82 -56.34
CA GLY A 311 -75.45 43.40 -56.42
C GLY A 311 -73.97 43.13 -56.71
N GLY A 312 -73.07 43.67 -55.90
CA GLY A 312 -71.64 43.37 -55.97
C GLY A 312 -71.33 42.02 -55.31
N THR A 313 -70.67 41.12 -56.03
CA THR A 313 -70.16 39.87 -55.42
C THR A 313 -68.79 40.17 -54.82
N GLN A 314 -68.70 40.11 -53.49
CA GLN A 314 -67.43 40.23 -52.76
C GLN A 314 -66.98 38.85 -52.28
N ARG A 315 -65.77 38.45 -52.66
CA ARG A 315 -65.14 37.20 -52.25
C ARG A 315 -63.81 37.50 -51.57
N ALA A 316 -63.76 37.28 -50.26
CA ALA A 316 -62.52 37.38 -49.49
C ALA A 316 -62.06 35.97 -49.11
N ALA A 317 -60.80 35.65 -49.40
CA ALA A 317 -60.12 34.43 -48.98
C ALA A 317 -58.85 34.80 -48.22
N THR A 318 -58.67 34.24 -47.03
CA THR A 318 -57.50 34.49 -46.18
C THR A 318 -56.84 33.16 -45.83
N THR A 319 -55.58 33.00 -46.18
CA THR A 319 -54.75 31.86 -45.79
C THR A 319 -53.72 32.33 -44.78
N ARG A 320 -53.73 31.78 -43.56
CA ARG A 320 -52.77 32.10 -42.49
C ARG A 320 -51.96 30.87 -42.12
N GLN A 321 -50.64 31.01 -42.10
CA GLN A 321 -49.71 30.04 -41.55
C GLN A 321 -49.37 30.43 -40.13
N PHE A 322 -49.53 29.50 -39.19
CA PHE A 322 -49.21 29.70 -37.79
C PHE A 322 -47.95 28.94 -37.40
N ALA A 323 -47.17 29.51 -36.49
CA ALA A 323 -46.04 28.87 -35.84
C ALA A 323 -46.23 28.97 -34.31
N TYR A 324 -45.83 27.92 -33.59
CA TYR A 324 -45.80 27.92 -32.13
C TYR A 324 -44.36 28.15 -31.66
N ASP A 325 -44.20 28.88 -30.56
CA ASP A 325 -42.92 28.90 -29.85
C ASP A 325 -42.65 27.48 -29.34
N ARG A 326 -41.44 26.97 -29.60
CA ARG A 326 -41.03 25.62 -29.20
C ARG A 326 -39.88 25.69 -28.22
N ASN A 327 -40.05 25.06 -27.06
CA ASN A 327 -38.98 24.83 -26.10
C ASN A 327 -38.60 23.35 -26.12
N ILE A 328 -37.37 23.05 -26.54
CA ILE A 328 -36.81 21.69 -26.51
C ILE A 328 -35.84 21.61 -25.36
N THR A 329 -36.21 20.87 -24.31
CA THR A 329 -35.33 20.56 -23.19
C THR A 329 -34.80 19.14 -23.36
N GLN A 330 -33.50 19.00 -23.57
CA GLN A 330 -32.83 17.69 -23.53
C GLN A 330 -32.24 17.47 -22.14
N ILE A 331 -32.78 16.49 -21.42
CA ILE A 331 -32.30 16.07 -20.10
C ILE A 331 -31.50 14.79 -20.31
N LYS A 332 -30.19 14.86 -20.08
CA LYS A 332 -29.31 13.70 -20.05
C LYS A 332 -28.95 13.42 -18.60
N ARG A 333 -29.55 12.38 -18.00
CA ARG A 333 -29.18 11.91 -16.67
C ARG A 333 -27.99 10.97 -16.80
N GLY A 334 -26.89 11.35 -16.19
CA GLY A 334 -25.70 10.49 -16.06
C GLY A 334 -26.00 9.31 -15.13
N ARG A 335 -25.25 8.23 -15.33
CA ARG A 335 -25.24 7.07 -14.43
C ARG A 335 -24.62 7.44 -13.08
N GLY A 336 -24.88 6.64 -12.05
CA GLY A 336 -24.23 6.82 -10.75
C GLY A 336 -24.96 7.78 -9.80
N GLN A 337 -26.25 8.03 -10.03
CA GLN A 337 -27.04 8.89 -9.14
C GLN A 337 -27.41 8.11 -7.88
N LEU A 338 -27.17 8.71 -6.71
CA LEU A 338 -27.61 8.15 -5.44
C LEU A 338 -29.14 8.12 -5.40
N GLU A 339 -29.71 6.91 -5.35
CA GLU A 339 -31.15 6.71 -5.28
C GLU A 339 -31.63 6.62 -3.84
N LYS A 340 -30.88 5.96 -2.97
CA LYS A 340 -31.22 5.81 -1.56
C LYS A 340 -29.99 5.59 -0.70
N LEU A 341 -29.93 6.28 0.44
CA LEU A 341 -28.92 6.09 1.46
C LEU A 341 -29.54 5.54 2.75
N SER A 342 -28.95 4.48 3.30
CA SER A 342 -29.34 3.91 4.60
C SER A 342 -28.12 3.87 5.51
N VAL A 343 -28.19 4.62 6.61
CA VAL A 343 -27.10 4.77 7.58
C VAL A 343 -27.59 4.28 8.94
N ALA A 344 -26.88 3.31 9.50
CA ALA A 344 -27.07 2.86 10.87
C ALA A 344 -25.84 3.23 11.69
N VAL A 345 -26.04 4.00 12.75
CA VAL A 345 -25.00 4.39 13.69
C VAL A 345 -25.31 3.79 15.05
N VAL A 346 -24.34 3.08 15.60
CA VAL A 346 -24.42 2.51 16.94
C VAL A 346 -23.38 3.19 17.81
N LEU A 347 -23.80 3.72 18.96
CA LEU A 347 -22.95 4.39 19.94
C LEU A 347 -22.69 3.48 21.14
N ASN A 348 -21.48 3.50 21.66
CA ASN A 348 -21.12 2.79 22.88
C ASN A 348 -21.67 3.53 24.12
N ASN A 349 -22.31 2.82 25.05
CA ASN A 349 -22.77 3.42 26.31
C ASN A 349 -21.62 3.79 27.27
N ALA A 350 -20.42 3.22 27.08
CA ALA A 350 -19.27 3.52 27.93
C ALA A 350 -18.87 5.01 27.92
N VAL A 351 -19.08 5.70 26.80
CA VAL A 351 -18.80 7.14 26.61
C VAL A 351 -20.02 8.04 26.82
N SER A 352 -21.13 7.48 27.30
CA SER A 352 -22.30 8.28 27.66
C SER A 352 -21.93 9.33 28.73
N PRO A 353 -22.47 10.57 28.67
CA PRO A 353 -22.24 11.60 29.69
C PRO A 353 -22.58 11.15 31.13
N ALA A 354 -23.44 10.14 31.27
CA ALA A 354 -23.81 9.54 32.55
C ALA A 354 -22.92 8.35 32.98
N LYS A 355 -21.74 8.19 32.37
CA LYS A 355 -20.70 7.17 32.64
C LYS A 355 -21.24 5.74 32.75
N GLY A 356 -21.41 5.07 31.61
CA GLY A 356 -21.81 3.65 31.55
C GLY A 356 -23.32 3.39 31.67
N LYS A 357 -24.15 4.44 31.58
CA LYS A 357 -25.61 4.32 31.46
C LYS A 357 -26.05 4.51 30.00
N PRO A 358 -27.18 3.91 29.58
CA PRO A 358 -27.70 4.12 28.23
C PRO A 358 -27.91 5.61 27.94
N TRP A 359 -27.68 5.99 26.69
CA TRP A 359 -27.85 7.37 26.23
C TRP A 359 -29.28 7.86 26.44
N SER A 360 -29.45 9.12 26.84
CA SER A 360 -30.81 9.65 27.00
C SER A 360 -31.48 9.82 25.62
N PRO A 361 -32.81 9.65 25.52
CA PRO A 361 -33.52 9.85 24.25
C PRO A 361 -33.32 11.24 23.64
N GLU A 362 -33.13 12.26 24.48
CA GLU A 362 -32.86 13.64 24.02
C GLU A 362 -31.46 13.79 23.42
N GLN A 363 -30.46 13.11 23.99
CA GLN A 363 -29.10 13.12 23.45
C GLN A 363 -29.03 12.40 22.10
N LEU A 364 -29.69 11.24 21.99
CA LEU A 364 -29.76 10.51 20.72
C LEU A 364 -30.44 11.33 19.63
N ARG A 365 -31.51 12.07 19.95
CA ARG A 365 -32.16 13.00 18.99
C ARG A 365 -31.22 14.11 18.53
N ARG A 366 -30.43 14.69 19.44
CA ARG A 366 -29.44 15.72 19.06
C ARG A 366 -28.37 15.17 18.11
N ILE A 367 -27.88 13.96 18.37
CA ILE A 367 -26.89 13.30 17.51
C ILE A 367 -27.52 12.97 16.15
N ASP A 368 -28.76 12.47 16.14
CA ASP A 368 -29.53 12.23 14.91
C ASP A 368 -29.64 13.51 14.07
N GLU A 369 -30.02 14.65 14.67
CA GLU A 369 -30.16 15.94 13.96
C GLU A 369 -28.83 16.43 13.36
N ILE A 370 -27.72 16.28 14.10
CA ILE A 370 -26.38 16.65 13.63
C ILE A 370 -25.97 15.76 12.44
N LEU A 371 -26.11 14.44 12.57
CA LEU A 371 -25.77 13.50 11.51
C LEU A 371 -26.68 13.68 10.29
N ARG A 372 -27.97 13.92 10.50
CA ARG A 372 -28.94 14.14 9.43
C ARG A 372 -28.59 15.36 8.60
N SER A 373 -28.17 16.44 9.25
CA SER A 373 -27.74 17.69 8.60
C SER A 373 -26.36 17.56 7.96
N GLY A 374 -25.40 16.93 8.64
CA GLY A 374 -24.02 16.77 8.16
C GLY A 374 -23.88 15.79 6.99
N LEU A 375 -24.70 14.74 6.93
CA LEU A 375 -24.67 13.75 5.85
C LEU A 375 -25.60 14.08 4.67
N GLY A 376 -26.41 15.15 4.77
CA GLY A 376 -27.35 15.51 3.70
C GLY A 376 -28.48 14.48 3.49
N ILE A 377 -28.98 13.89 4.59
CA ILE A 377 -30.03 12.86 4.55
C ILE A 377 -31.36 13.47 4.09
N ASP A 378 -31.83 13.03 2.92
CA ASP A 378 -33.04 13.55 2.31
C ASP A 378 -34.24 12.59 2.47
N LYS A 379 -35.32 13.08 3.09
CA LYS A 379 -36.57 12.31 3.23
C LYS A 379 -37.29 12.12 1.90
N GLN A 380 -37.17 13.07 0.96
CA GLN A 380 -37.81 12.98 -0.36
C GLN A 380 -37.14 11.90 -1.23
N ARG A 381 -35.82 11.74 -1.11
CA ARG A 381 -35.06 10.64 -1.72
C ARG A 381 -35.35 9.27 -1.08
N GLY A 382 -35.90 9.26 0.13
CA GLY A 382 -36.21 8.03 0.87
C GLY A 382 -35.05 7.51 1.74
N ASP A 383 -34.11 8.40 2.09
CA ASP A 383 -32.99 8.04 2.93
C ASP A 383 -33.42 7.76 4.38
N GLN A 384 -32.70 6.84 5.02
CA GLN A 384 -32.96 6.41 6.40
C GLN A 384 -31.69 6.57 7.24
N LEU A 385 -31.84 7.21 8.39
CA LEU A 385 -30.82 7.31 9.43
C LEU A 385 -31.40 6.70 10.70
N ILE A 386 -30.66 5.79 11.31
CA ILE A 386 -31.01 5.20 12.60
C ILE A 386 -29.81 5.34 13.52
N VAL A 387 -30.00 6.01 14.65
CA VAL A 387 -29.02 6.13 15.72
C VAL A 387 -29.50 5.31 16.91
N SER A 388 -28.68 4.36 17.36
CA SER A 388 -28.95 3.50 18.52
C SER A 388 -27.73 3.43 19.42
N SER A 389 -27.93 2.96 20.65
CA SER A 389 -26.85 2.80 21.62
C SER A 389 -26.82 1.38 22.17
N LEU A 390 -25.62 0.80 22.24
CA LEU A 390 -25.38 -0.57 22.69
C LEU A 390 -24.09 -0.61 23.54
N ASP A 391 -23.94 -1.64 24.37
CA ASP A 391 -22.69 -1.89 25.09
C ASP A 391 -21.71 -2.62 24.18
N PHE A 392 -20.53 -2.05 23.96
CA PHE A 392 -19.50 -2.71 23.15
C PHE A 392 -18.64 -3.62 24.02
N ALA A 393 -18.19 -4.73 23.45
CA ALA A 393 -17.20 -5.57 24.09
C ALA A 393 -15.91 -4.76 24.33
N ALA A 394 -15.35 -4.84 25.53
CA ALA A 394 -14.07 -4.21 25.83
C ALA A 394 -13.00 -4.76 24.87
N PRO A 395 -12.19 -3.90 24.22
CA PRO A 395 -11.08 -4.37 23.40
C PRO A 395 -10.16 -5.22 24.29
N ALA A 396 -9.70 -6.36 23.76
CA ALA A 396 -8.72 -7.19 24.45
C ALA A 396 -7.53 -6.30 24.85
N ALA A 397 -7.21 -6.28 26.15
CA ALA A 397 -6.10 -5.48 26.64
C ALA A 397 -4.85 -5.86 25.83
N ALA A 398 -4.20 -4.87 25.23
CA ALA A 398 -2.95 -5.08 24.51
C ALA A 398 -1.99 -5.82 25.46
N GLU A 399 -1.54 -7.01 25.05
CA GLU A 399 -0.57 -7.76 25.85
C GLU A 399 0.69 -6.89 26.00
N PRO A 400 1.29 -6.83 27.19
CA PRO A 400 2.51 -6.06 27.38
C PRO A 400 3.60 -6.54 26.40
N TRP A 401 4.40 -5.61 25.89
CA TRP A 401 5.46 -5.85 24.89
C TRP A 401 6.40 -7.03 25.24
N TRP A 402 6.62 -7.32 26.52
CA TRP A 402 7.45 -8.46 26.96
C TRP A 402 6.79 -9.85 26.79
N LYS A 403 5.49 -9.92 26.48
CA LYS A 403 4.77 -11.16 26.16
C LYS A 403 4.62 -11.40 24.66
N GLU A 404 5.00 -10.44 23.82
CA GLU A 404 4.98 -10.62 22.37
C GLU A 404 5.95 -11.74 21.98
N ARG A 405 5.44 -12.73 21.23
CA ARG A 405 6.19 -13.93 20.82
C ARG A 405 7.50 -13.60 20.10
N ASP A 406 7.51 -12.48 19.37
CA ASP A 406 8.67 -11.98 18.62
C ASP A 406 9.80 -11.49 19.54
N THR A 407 9.45 -10.88 20.69
CA THR A 407 10.44 -10.42 21.68
C THR A 407 11.03 -11.61 22.45
N LEU A 408 10.24 -12.66 22.67
CA LEU A 408 10.72 -13.91 23.28
C LEU A 408 11.64 -14.71 22.32
N GLU A 409 11.33 -14.77 21.02
CA GLU A 409 12.20 -15.42 20.02
C GLU A 409 13.53 -14.66 19.84
N GLN A 410 13.48 -13.33 19.74
CA GLN A 410 14.70 -12.52 19.63
C GLN A 410 15.53 -12.54 20.92
N GLY A 411 14.88 -12.42 22.08
CA GLY A 411 15.52 -12.52 23.40
C GLY A 411 16.21 -13.87 23.63
N GLY A 412 15.59 -14.96 23.15
CA GLY A 412 16.17 -16.30 23.20
C GLY A 412 17.50 -16.38 22.45
N TRP A 413 17.60 -15.76 21.28
CA TRP A 413 18.83 -15.76 20.49
C TRP A 413 19.96 -14.97 21.19
N TYR A 414 19.67 -13.83 21.80
CA TYR A 414 20.66 -13.09 22.61
C TYR A 414 21.13 -13.88 23.83
N LEU A 415 20.22 -14.60 24.51
CA LEU A 415 20.57 -15.47 25.62
C LEU A 415 21.48 -16.63 25.18
N THR A 416 21.22 -17.22 24.01
CA THR A 416 22.09 -18.27 23.46
C THR A 416 23.49 -17.77 23.13
N TYR A 417 23.63 -16.56 22.57
CA TYR A 417 24.94 -15.96 22.34
C TYR A 417 25.69 -15.63 23.63
N ALA A 418 24.99 -15.14 24.66
CA ALA A 418 25.59 -14.88 25.96
C ALA A 418 26.11 -16.17 26.61
N LEU A 419 25.33 -17.26 26.55
CA LEU A 419 25.74 -18.58 27.04
C LEU A 419 26.90 -19.16 26.22
N ALA A 420 26.88 -19.02 24.89
CA ALA A 420 27.97 -19.47 24.02
C ALA A 420 29.28 -18.70 24.30
N ALA A 421 29.21 -17.39 24.52
CA ALA A 421 30.35 -16.56 24.89
C ALA A 421 30.92 -16.95 26.26
N LEU A 422 30.05 -17.21 27.25
CA LEU A 422 30.44 -17.68 28.58
C LEU A 422 31.13 -19.05 28.50
N PHE A 423 30.58 -19.97 27.70
CA PHE A 423 31.15 -21.29 27.50
C PHE A 423 32.50 -21.21 26.79
N GLY A 424 32.63 -20.38 25.74
CA GLY A 424 33.90 -20.12 25.07
C GLY A 424 34.95 -19.53 26.01
N TYR A 425 34.56 -18.62 26.89
CA TYR A 425 35.45 -18.06 27.91
C TYR A 425 35.92 -19.13 28.92
N LEU A 426 35.01 -19.96 29.43
CA LEU A 426 35.34 -21.02 30.39
C LEU A 426 36.15 -22.16 29.77
N ALA A 427 35.84 -22.56 28.53
CA ALA A 427 36.43 -23.73 27.88
C ALA A 427 37.74 -23.43 27.14
N LEU A 428 37.91 -22.24 26.56
CA LEU A 428 39.14 -21.87 25.84
C LEU A 428 39.98 -20.81 26.56
N ALA A 429 39.39 -19.68 26.95
CA ALA A 429 40.18 -18.56 27.49
C ALA A 429 40.78 -18.90 28.86
N ARG A 430 40.00 -19.53 29.75
CA ARG A 430 40.43 -19.88 31.11
C ARG A 430 41.60 -20.88 31.18
N PRO A 431 41.62 -22.02 30.45
CA PRO A 431 42.79 -22.90 30.45
C PRO A 431 44.01 -22.27 29.79
N MET A 432 43.83 -21.45 28.74
CA MET A 432 44.92 -20.80 28.02
C MET A 432 45.61 -19.71 28.87
N LEU A 433 44.84 -18.95 29.66
CA LEU A 433 45.36 -18.01 30.66
C LEU A 433 46.16 -18.72 31.77
N ARG A 434 45.69 -19.88 32.24
CA ARG A 434 46.42 -20.70 33.22
C ARG A 434 47.72 -21.26 32.65
N MET A 435 47.70 -21.71 31.39
CA MET A 435 48.89 -22.18 30.69
C MET A 435 49.92 -21.06 30.50
N LEU A 436 49.47 -19.85 30.18
CA LEU A 436 50.33 -18.67 30.06
C LEU A 436 50.94 -18.24 31.40
N GLN A 437 50.16 -18.27 32.48
CA GLN A 437 50.64 -18.01 33.84
C GLN A 437 51.68 -19.05 34.30
N GLN A 438 51.47 -20.34 33.98
CA GLN A 438 52.44 -21.40 34.27
C GLN A 438 53.73 -21.24 33.44
N TRP A 439 53.62 -20.78 32.18
CA TRP A 439 54.76 -20.46 31.32
C TRP A 439 55.60 -19.29 31.87
N VAL A 440 54.94 -18.22 32.35
CA VAL A 440 55.61 -17.07 32.96
C VAL A 440 56.30 -17.46 34.28
N GLN A 441 55.66 -18.30 35.10
CA GLN A 441 56.25 -18.80 36.34
C GLN A 441 57.45 -19.74 36.10
N HIS A 442 57.47 -20.50 35.00
CA HIS A 442 58.63 -21.33 34.62
C HIS A 442 59.77 -20.53 33.97
N ARG A 443 59.49 -19.38 33.34
CA ARG A 443 60.51 -18.53 32.68
C ARG A 443 61.22 -17.58 33.65
N TYR A 444 60.62 -17.28 34.80
CA TYR A 444 61.15 -16.36 35.82
C TYR A 444 61.38 -17.02 37.19
N GLY A 445 61.61 -18.33 37.24
CA GLY A 445 61.93 -19.03 38.49
C GLY A 445 63.43 -19.04 38.79
N ALA A 446 63.87 -18.28 39.81
CA ALA A 446 64.86 -18.63 40.87
C ALA A 446 65.40 -17.37 41.60
N PRO A 447 65.99 -17.45 42.82
CA PRO A 447 65.72 -18.28 44.00
C PRO A 447 65.65 -17.46 45.32
N ALA A 448 65.60 -18.18 46.45
CA ALA A 448 65.40 -17.79 47.85
C ALA A 448 66.24 -16.62 48.43
N ALA A 449 65.67 -15.93 49.42
CA ALA A 449 66.40 -15.42 50.58
C ALA A 449 65.50 -15.39 51.82
N ALA A 450 65.92 -16.15 52.83
CA ALA A 450 65.40 -16.15 54.18
C ALA A 450 65.76 -14.86 54.92
N ALA A 451 64.85 -14.36 55.77
CA ALA A 451 65.20 -13.67 57.00
C ALA A 451 63.95 -13.53 57.88
N SER A 452 63.80 -14.48 58.79
CA SER A 452 63.07 -14.34 60.04
C SER A 452 63.70 -13.26 60.91
N ALA A 453 62.89 -12.33 61.43
CA ALA A 453 63.28 -11.52 62.58
C ALA A 453 62.08 -11.32 63.53
N SER A 454 62.35 -11.68 64.76
CA SER A 454 61.45 -11.85 65.89
C SER A 454 61.25 -10.54 66.65
N ARG A 455 60.02 -10.35 67.14
CA ARG A 455 59.60 -9.85 68.48
C ARG A 455 60.46 -8.84 69.28
N LEU A 456 59.74 -7.77 69.69
CA LEU A 456 59.68 -7.07 71.01
C LEU A 456 60.82 -6.08 71.36
N PRO A 457 60.61 -5.12 72.29
CA PRO A 457 59.51 -4.13 72.43
C PRO A 457 60.03 -2.69 72.77
N ALA A 458 59.09 -1.77 73.03
CA ALA A 458 59.27 -0.40 73.52
C ALA A 458 60.05 -0.29 74.85
N PRO A 459 60.58 0.91 75.22
CA PRO A 459 59.79 1.87 76.03
C PRO A 459 60.01 3.36 75.62
N GLU A 460 58.95 4.18 75.60
CA GLU A 460 58.54 5.17 76.62
C GLU A 460 59.29 6.52 76.64
N GLY A 461 58.47 7.58 76.66
CA GLY A 461 58.76 8.88 77.26
C GLY A 461 59.70 9.78 76.46
N GLY A 462 59.35 10.99 76.05
CA GLY A 462 58.35 11.92 76.55
C GLY A 462 58.96 13.31 76.48
N HIS A 463 58.15 14.30 76.07
CA HIS A 463 58.38 15.74 76.19
C HIS A 463 59.48 16.34 75.26
N ALA A 464 59.38 17.54 74.71
CA ALA A 464 58.33 18.53 74.56
C ALA A 464 58.96 19.66 73.73
N GLN A 465 58.16 20.34 72.89
CA GLN A 465 58.21 21.78 72.59
C GLN A 465 59.53 22.36 72.02
N ALA A 466 59.56 23.42 71.23
CA ALA A 466 58.66 24.19 70.38
C ALA A 466 59.61 25.21 69.73
N ALA A 467 59.57 25.41 68.42
CA ALA A 467 60.10 26.63 67.80
C ALA A 467 59.65 26.73 66.34
N LEU A 468 58.63 27.57 66.12
CA LEU A 468 58.40 28.33 64.89
C LEU A 468 59.07 29.71 65.10
N PRO A 469 59.45 30.50 64.07
CA PRO A 469 58.49 30.96 63.05
C PRO A 469 59.01 31.32 61.64
N ALA A 470 58.03 31.68 60.79
CA ALA A 470 58.05 32.58 59.61
C ALA A 470 58.65 32.01 58.29
N ALA A 471 58.09 32.21 57.09
CA ALA A 471 56.99 33.03 56.59
C ALA A 471 56.47 32.49 55.22
N ASP A 472 55.19 32.77 54.94
CA ASP A 472 54.48 33.01 53.66
C ASP A 472 54.98 32.41 52.33
N ASP A 473 54.11 31.69 51.59
CA ASP A 473 53.18 32.32 50.63
C ASP A 473 52.18 31.34 49.94
N ALA A 474 50.99 31.86 49.65
CA ALA A 474 50.02 31.56 48.57
C ALA A 474 49.39 30.13 48.31
N ARG A 475 48.13 29.98 48.78
CA ARG A 475 46.86 29.34 48.25
C ARG A 475 46.86 28.37 47.02
N PRO A 476 45.76 27.59 46.80
CA PRO A 476 45.35 26.33 47.45
C PRO A 476 45.29 25.14 46.45
N PRO A 477 45.20 23.88 46.91
CA PRO A 477 44.18 23.01 46.32
C PRO A 477 43.49 22.05 47.30
N LEU A 478 42.22 21.79 46.97
CA LEU A 478 41.51 20.50 47.00
C LEU A 478 41.65 19.59 48.24
N ALA A 479 40.57 19.59 49.01
CA ALA A 479 39.90 18.41 49.60
C ALA A 479 40.74 17.14 49.77
N ALA A 480 41.35 17.01 50.94
CA ALA A 480 41.79 15.74 51.49
C ALA A 480 40.83 15.33 52.61
N MET A 481 40.07 14.27 52.33
CA MET A 481 39.23 13.53 53.25
C MET A 481 40.14 12.77 54.21
N LEU A 482 40.10 13.10 55.51
CA LEU A 482 40.52 12.18 56.56
C LEU A 482 39.33 11.30 56.97
N PRO A 483 39.60 10.05 57.40
CA PRO A 483 38.59 9.05 57.73
C PRO A 483 38.09 9.26 59.16
N LEU A 484 36.80 9.02 59.39
CA LEU A 484 36.30 8.70 60.71
C LEU A 484 35.46 7.42 60.57
N LEU A 485 36.13 6.30 60.82
CA LEU A 485 35.48 5.06 61.22
C LEU A 485 35.04 5.29 62.66
N ASP A 486 33.73 5.44 62.88
CA ASP A 486 33.14 5.21 64.20
C ASP A 486 32.66 3.76 64.24
N ASP A 487 33.22 3.05 65.21
CA ASP A 487 32.87 1.69 65.61
C ASP A 487 31.40 1.63 66.05
N VAL A 488 30.62 0.77 65.39
CA VAL A 488 29.29 0.37 65.88
C VAL A 488 29.49 -0.92 66.66
N GLU A 489 29.55 -0.81 67.98
CA GLU A 489 29.53 -1.93 68.91
C GLU A 489 28.18 -2.66 68.85
N LEU A 490 28.20 -3.90 68.36
CA LEU A 490 27.09 -4.83 68.43
C LEU A 490 26.94 -5.34 69.88
N PRO A 491 25.72 -5.41 70.43
CA PRO A 491 25.51 -5.95 71.77
C PRO A 491 25.74 -7.48 71.81
N PRO A 492 26.15 -8.02 72.98
CA PRO A 492 26.45 -9.45 73.12
C PRO A 492 25.21 -10.34 72.88
N ALA A 493 25.47 -11.54 72.38
CA ALA A 493 24.50 -12.47 71.78
C ALA A 493 23.43 -13.07 72.72
N ASP A 494 23.23 -12.51 73.91
CA ASP A 494 22.34 -13.06 74.96
C ASP A 494 21.30 -12.03 75.46
N SER A 495 20.94 -11.06 74.61
CA SER A 495 19.88 -10.08 74.92
C SER A 495 18.51 -10.57 74.45
N GLY A 496 17.48 -10.34 75.27
CA GLY A 496 16.11 -10.77 75.01
C GLY A 496 15.51 -10.13 73.75
N VAL A 497 14.61 -10.87 73.11
CA VAL A 497 14.00 -10.54 71.81
C VAL A 497 13.37 -9.14 71.80
N GLU A 498 12.74 -8.69 72.89
CA GLU A 498 12.23 -7.32 73.04
C GLU A 498 13.28 -6.22 72.82
N VAL A 499 14.52 -6.41 73.30
CA VAL A 499 15.59 -5.39 73.20
C VAL A 499 16.13 -5.30 71.78
N LEU A 500 16.17 -6.43 71.05
CA LEU A 500 16.48 -6.45 69.62
C LEU A 500 15.39 -5.74 68.80
N ILE A 501 14.12 -5.89 69.19
CA ILE A 501 13.00 -5.26 68.49
C ILE A 501 12.99 -3.74 68.70
N ASP A 502 13.27 -3.25 69.91
CA ASP A 502 13.38 -1.80 70.16
C ASP A 502 14.60 -1.18 69.46
N HIS A 503 15.73 -1.91 69.40
CA HIS A 503 16.91 -1.48 68.66
C HIS A 503 16.65 -1.42 67.14
N LEU A 504 15.95 -2.43 66.59
CA LEU A 504 15.50 -2.45 65.19
C LEU A 504 14.49 -1.35 64.88
N ARG A 505 13.59 -1.03 65.81
CA ARG A 505 12.65 0.09 65.68
C ARG A 505 13.40 1.42 65.61
N SER A 506 14.41 1.63 66.45
CA SER A 506 15.25 2.85 66.42
C SER A 506 16.08 3.00 65.14
N LEU A 507 16.44 1.87 64.50
CA LEU A 507 17.16 1.83 63.22
C LEU A 507 16.21 2.10 62.04
N SER A 508 14.96 1.65 62.14
CA SER A 508 13.93 1.85 61.10
C SER A 508 13.46 3.31 60.97
N GLU A 509 13.48 4.08 62.07
CA GLU A 509 13.17 5.51 62.02
C GLU A 509 14.31 6.35 61.40
N LYS A 510 15.54 5.83 61.38
CA LYS A 510 16.72 6.55 60.88
C LYS A 510 17.03 6.27 59.40
N GLU A 511 16.68 5.10 58.86
CA GLU A 511 16.96 4.74 57.47
C GLU A 511 15.78 4.00 56.77
N PRO A 512 14.67 4.69 56.43
CA PRO A 512 13.49 4.07 55.82
C PRO A 512 13.76 3.49 54.40
N GLU A 513 14.78 3.99 53.71
CA GLU A 513 15.11 3.55 52.34
C GLU A 513 15.68 2.13 52.27
N ARG A 514 16.42 1.68 53.30
CA ARG A 514 17.01 0.32 53.33
C ARG A 514 15.99 -0.75 53.69
N VAL A 515 15.00 -0.44 54.53
CA VAL A 515 13.93 -1.39 54.90
C VAL A 515 13.03 -1.70 53.69
N ALA A 516 12.79 -0.71 52.83
CA ALA A 516 12.06 -0.92 51.58
C ALA A 516 12.79 -1.88 50.61
N GLU A 517 14.13 -1.88 50.64
CA GLU A 517 14.94 -2.74 49.78
C GLU A 517 14.90 -4.22 50.22
N VAL A 518 14.91 -4.46 51.54
CA VAL A 518 14.83 -5.81 52.12
C VAL A 518 13.43 -6.43 51.99
N VAL A 519 12.37 -5.64 52.21
CA VAL A 519 10.97 -6.10 52.03
C VAL A 519 10.69 -6.43 50.56
N LYS A 520 11.26 -5.65 49.63
CA LYS A 520 11.18 -5.91 48.18
C LYS A 520 11.90 -7.19 47.78
N GLN A 521 12.94 -7.58 48.51
CA GLN A 521 13.67 -8.82 48.27
C GLN A 521 12.95 -10.05 48.84
N TRP A 522 12.24 -9.90 49.97
CA TRP A 522 11.43 -10.97 50.57
C TRP A 522 10.16 -11.28 49.77
N ILE A 523 9.43 -10.26 49.31
CA ILE A 523 8.26 -10.43 48.43
C ILE A 523 8.63 -11.11 47.10
N ARG A 524 9.87 -10.96 46.65
CA ARG A 524 10.36 -11.57 45.41
C ARG A 524 10.77 -13.04 45.58
N ASN A 525 11.03 -13.50 46.81
CA ASN A 525 11.43 -14.89 47.08
C ASN A 525 10.26 -15.81 47.44
N ASP A 526 9.18 -15.29 48.04
CA ASP A 526 8.01 -16.12 48.41
C ASP A 526 7.08 -16.47 47.23
N GLY A 527 7.32 -15.91 46.03
CA GLY A 527 6.58 -16.25 44.81
C GLY A 527 7.07 -17.52 44.08
N ASN A 528 8.16 -18.15 44.53
CA ASN A 528 8.80 -19.28 43.84
C ASN A 528 8.77 -20.61 44.63
N ALA A 529 7.91 -20.73 45.63
CA ALA A 529 7.71 -21.97 46.39
C ALA A 529 6.27 -22.50 46.26
N SER A 530 5.80 -22.73 45.03
CA SER A 530 4.70 -23.65 44.75
C SER A 530 4.71 -24.12 43.29
N SER A 531 5.64 -25.01 42.98
CA SER A 531 5.49 -26.11 42.00
C SER A 531 6.74 -26.97 41.98
#